data_AF-A0A7C8P2G5-F1
#
_entry.id   AF-A0A7C8P2G5-F1
#
_cell.length_a   1.000
_cell.length_b   1.000
_cell.length_c   1.000
_cell.angle_alpha   90.00
_cell.angle_beta   90.00
_cell.angle_gamma   90.00
#
_symmetry.space_group_name_H-M   'P 1'
#
loop_
_entity.id
_entity.type
_entity.pdbx_description
1 polymer ?
#
loop_
_entity_poly.entity_id
_entity_poly.type
_entity_poly.pdbx_seq_one_letter_code
_entity_poly.pdbx_strand_id
1 'polypeptide(L)'
;MLEKYKKCDFGRCPRVLCSGQPLLPIGLSDLPNVKSVKLYCGRCEDVYVPKSSRHAVIDGAYFGASFPHILFQVYPQLIPQKSTERHVPRCFGFKVHASAALIRWQEQQRVAQRRRLIEAGVEVPTPEEAERMQDSDDGEEEEVGPVEVEERQPSW
;
A
#
# COMPACT_ATOMS: atom_id res chain seq x y z
N MET A 1 -16.30 4.76 -4.10
CA MET A 1 -14.96 4.99 -3.48
C MET A 1 -13.82 4.60 -4.41
N LEU A 2 -13.95 3.50 -5.16
CA LEU A 2 -12.95 3.07 -6.15
C LEU A 2 -12.57 4.18 -7.14
N GLU A 3 -13.54 4.85 -7.76
CA GLU A 3 -13.28 5.94 -8.71
C GLU A 3 -12.49 7.09 -8.08
N LYS A 4 -12.80 7.44 -6.83
CA LYS A 4 -12.08 8.47 -6.06
C LYS A 4 -10.64 8.06 -5.77
N TYR A 5 -10.40 6.76 -5.53
CA TYR A 5 -9.06 6.21 -5.36
C TYR A 5 -8.25 6.30 -6.66
N LYS A 6 -8.83 5.91 -7.80
CA LYS A 6 -8.19 6.04 -9.13
C LYS A 6 -7.84 7.49 -9.45
N LYS A 7 -8.73 8.44 -9.12
CA LYS A 7 -8.51 9.88 -9.30
C LYS A 7 -7.56 10.53 -8.28
N CYS A 8 -7.06 9.76 -7.30
CA CYS A 8 -6.21 10.24 -6.21
C CYS A 8 -6.87 11.31 -5.32
N ASP A 9 -8.20 11.30 -5.17
CA ASP A 9 -8.95 12.34 -4.42
C ASP A 9 -8.61 12.37 -2.93
N PHE A 10 -8.25 11.23 -2.35
CA PHE A 10 -7.86 11.12 -0.93
C PHE A 10 -6.43 11.62 -0.67
N GLY A 11 -5.68 11.94 -1.72
CA GLY A 11 -4.29 12.35 -1.67
C GLY A 11 -3.31 11.21 -1.93
N ARG A 12 -2.03 11.55 -1.75
CA ARG A 12 -0.88 10.71 -2.09
C ARG A 12 -0.01 10.47 -0.86
N CYS A 13 0.66 9.32 -0.84
CA CYS A 13 1.52 8.92 0.25
C CYS A 13 2.63 9.97 0.51
N PRO A 14 2.82 10.42 1.76
CA PRO A 14 3.87 11.39 2.09
C PRO A 14 5.27 10.76 2.10
N ARG A 15 5.36 9.42 2.12
CA ARG A 15 6.64 8.72 2.06
C ARG A 15 7.22 8.84 0.65
N VAL A 16 8.39 9.48 0.55
CA VAL A 16 9.09 9.75 -0.73
C VAL A 16 9.27 8.48 -1.57
N LEU A 17 9.66 7.37 -0.93
CA LEU A 17 9.91 6.07 -1.59
C LEU A 17 8.63 5.30 -1.98
N CYS A 18 7.45 5.91 -1.80
CA CYS A 18 6.20 5.37 -2.34
C CYS A 18 5.81 6.02 -3.67
N SER A 19 6.63 6.92 -4.23
CA SER A 19 6.41 7.58 -5.53
C SER A 19 5.02 8.21 -5.67
N GLY A 20 4.46 8.75 -4.58
CA GLY A 20 3.14 9.38 -4.60
C GLY A 20 1.96 8.42 -4.80
N GLN A 21 2.07 7.17 -4.34
CA GLN A 21 0.97 6.18 -4.32
C GLN A 21 -0.35 6.80 -3.79
N PRO A 22 -1.50 6.57 -4.47
CA PRO A 22 -2.81 6.97 -3.95
C PRO A 22 -3.14 6.35 -2.60
N LEU A 23 -3.83 7.11 -1.76
CA LEU A 23 -4.23 6.70 -0.41
C LEU A 23 -5.71 6.35 -0.33
N LEU A 24 -6.08 5.62 0.71
CA LEU A 24 -7.48 5.32 1.05
C LEU A 24 -7.78 5.84 2.46
N PRO A 25 -8.99 6.35 2.72
CA PRO A 25 -9.40 6.72 4.06
C PRO A 25 -9.53 5.48 4.95
N ILE A 26 -9.16 5.59 6.23
CA ILE A 26 -9.30 4.53 7.22
C ILE A 26 -9.67 5.12 8.58
N GLY A 27 -10.55 4.45 9.30
CA GLY A 27 -10.80 4.68 10.71
C GLY A 27 -9.87 3.84 11.59
N LEU A 28 -9.25 4.43 12.62
CA LEU A 28 -8.48 3.62 13.59
C LEU A 28 -9.37 2.93 14.64
N SER A 29 -10.66 3.25 14.64
CA SER A 29 -11.69 2.66 15.49
C SER A 29 -13.02 2.75 14.74
N ASP A 30 -13.87 1.75 14.92
CA ASP A 30 -15.24 1.76 14.41
C ASP A 30 -16.22 2.44 15.39
N LEU A 31 -15.75 2.84 16.58
CA LEU A 31 -16.55 3.57 17.55
C LEU A 31 -16.51 5.08 17.25
N PRO A 32 -17.67 5.75 17.24
CA PRO A 32 -17.75 7.18 16.96
C PRO A 32 -17.07 8.02 18.03
N ASN A 33 -16.59 9.20 17.65
CA ASN A 33 -15.90 10.21 18.46
C ASN A 33 -14.61 9.74 19.15
N VAL A 34 -14.00 8.64 18.68
CA VAL A 34 -12.74 8.14 19.25
C VAL A 34 -11.52 8.76 18.57
N LYS A 35 -11.44 8.68 17.24
CA LYS A 35 -10.31 9.21 16.46
C LYS A 35 -10.78 9.74 15.11
N SER A 36 -10.14 10.80 14.64
CA SER A 36 -10.35 11.31 13.29
C SER A 36 -9.96 10.28 12.22
N VAL A 37 -10.47 10.48 11.00
CA VAL A 37 -10.05 9.73 9.81
C VAL A 37 -8.54 9.86 9.60
N LYS A 38 -7.93 8.76 9.15
CA LYS A 38 -6.54 8.67 8.71
C LYS A 38 -6.50 8.15 7.27
N LEU A 39 -5.30 8.11 6.69
CA LEU A 39 -5.10 7.67 5.31
C LEU A 39 -4.16 6.46 5.28
N TYR A 40 -4.61 5.35 4.73
CA TYR A 40 -3.84 4.14 4.53
C TYR A 40 -3.16 4.12 3.17
N CYS A 41 -1.90 3.70 3.12
CA CYS A 41 -1.17 3.48 1.88
C CYS A 41 -1.01 1.99 1.57
N GLY A 42 -1.55 1.53 0.44
CA GLY A 42 -1.37 0.14 0.01
C GLY A 42 0.08 -0.26 -0.29
N ARG A 43 0.97 0.71 -0.60
CA ARG A 43 2.36 0.43 -1.03
C ARG A 43 3.33 0.24 0.12
N CYS A 44 3.20 1.03 1.18
CA CYS A 44 4.02 0.90 2.39
C CYS A 44 3.29 0.29 3.59
N GLU A 45 1.98 0.05 3.46
CA GLU A 45 1.13 -0.58 4.48
C GLU A 45 1.13 0.18 5.82
N ASP A 46 1.18 1.51 5.73
CA ASP A 46 1.24 2.39 6.88
C ASP A 46 0.13 3.45 6.82
N VAL A 47 -0.17 4.04 7.97
CA VAL A 47 -1.27 4.96 8.20
C VAL A 47 -0.75 6.38 8.46
N TYR A 48 -1.28 7.34 7.71
CA TYR A 48 -0.85 8.73 7.71
C TYR A 48 -1.97 9.68 8.13
N VAL A 49 -1.57 10.84 8.64
CA VAL A 49 -2.49 11.93 8.95
C VAL A 49 -2.81 12.70 7.66
N PRO A 50 -4.08 13.03 7.38
CA PRO A 50 -4.44 13.88 6.24
C PRO A 50 -3.70 15.22 6.28
N LYS A 51 -3.15 15.67 5.15
CA LYS A 51 -2.37 16.92 5.06
C LYS A 51 -3.18 18.17 5.39
N SER A 52 -4.46 18.19 5.00
CA SER A 52 -5.34 19.33 5.25
C SER A 52 -6.04 19.19 6.59
N SER A 53 -5.96 20.24 7.42
CA SER A 53 -6.64 20.32 8.72
C SER A 53 -8.16 20.18 8.62
N ARG A 54 -8.75 20.50 7.47
CA ARG A 54 -10.20 20.34 7.22
C ARG A 54 -10.68 18.90 7.37
N HIS A 55 -9.80 17.92 7.14
CA HIS A 55 -10.15 16.49 7.26
C HIS A 55 -9.87 15.95 8.67
N ALA A 56 -9.17 16.70 9.52
CA ALA A 56 -8.86 16.29 10.89
C ALA A 56 -10.10 16.31 11.80
N VAL A 57 -11.16 17.03 11.42
CA VAL A 57 -12.44 17.08 12.14
C VAL A 57 -13.41 15.96 11.74
N ILE A 58 -13.11 15.20 10.68
CA ILE A 58 -13.97 14.11 10.21
C ILE A 58 -13.68 12.86 11.03
N ASP A 59 -14.72 12.25 11.59
CA ASP A 59 -14.62 11.01 12.36
C ASP A 59 -14.19 9.84 11.47
N GLY A 60 -13.22 9.06 11.95
CA GLY A 60 -12.74 7.87 11.25
C GLY A 60 -13.76 6.73 11.23
N ALA A 61 -14.65 6.67 12.22
CA ALA A 61 -15.66 5.64 12.33
C ALA A 61 -16.62 5.60 11.11
N TYR A 62 -16.80 6.72 10.41
CA TYR A 62 -17.63 6.79 9.20
C TYR A 62 -17.05 6.01 8.01
N PHE A 63 -15.75 5.75 8.02
CA PHE A 63 -15.07 4.95 7.00
C PHE A 63 -14.86 3.51 7.47
N GLY A 64 -14.71 3.32 8.78
CA GLY A 64 -14.41 2.04 9.40
C GLY A 64 -12.94 1.64 9.28
N ALA A 65 -12.54 0.68 10.11
CA ALA A 65 -11.18 0.17 10.17
C ALA A 65 -10.82 -0.80 9.04
N SER A 66 -11.83 -1.45 8.45
CA SER A 66 -11.61 -2.52 7.47
C SER A 66 -11.68 -2.06 6.01
N PHE A 67 -12.12 -0.84 5.73
CA PHE A 67 -12.46 -0.40 4.37
C PHE A 67 -11.31 -0.58 3.35
N PRO A 68 -10.07 -0.12 3.59
CA PRO A 68 -8.98 -0.31 2.62
C PRO A 68 -8.66 -1.78 2.36
N HIS A 69 -8.73 -2.60 3.40
CA HIS A 69 -8.43 -4.03 3.33
C HIS A 69 -9.47 -4.78 2.48
N ILE A 70 -10.75 -4.48 2.70
CA ILE A 70 -11.85 -5.05 1.92
C ILE A 70 -11.76 -4.59 0.46
N LEU A 71 -11.42 -3.32 0.21
CA LEU A 71 -11.27 -2.81 -1.16
C LEU A 71 -10.19 -3.59 -1.93
N PHE A 72 -9.05 -3.88 -1.31
CA PHE A 72 -8.00 -4.69 -1.95
C PHE A 72 -8.34 -6.18 -2.05
N GLN A 73 -9.20 -6.70 -1.18
CA GLN A 73 -9.72 -8.07 -1.31
C GLN A 73 -10.67 -8.20 -2.51
N VAL A 74 -11.51 -7.20 -2.77
CA VAL A 74 -12.43 -7.17 -3.91
C VAL A 74 -11.71 -6.84 -5.22
N TYR A 75 -10.68 -5.98 -5.16
CA TYR A 75 -9.87 -5.58 -6.32
C TYR A 75 -8.38 -5.87 -6.11
N PRO A 76 -7.95 -7.15 -6.19
CA PRO A 76 -6.55 -7.54 -5.99
C PRO A 76 -5.58 -6.90 -6.98
N GLN A 77 -6.04 -6.57 -8.19
CA GLN A 77 -5.23 -5.91 -9.22
C GLN A 77 -4.77 -4.50 -8.83
N LEU A 78 -5.42 -3.88 -7.83
CA LEU A 78 -5.05 -2.54 -7.35
C LEU A 78 -4.01 -2.58 -6.23
N ILE A 79 -3.57 -3.77 -5.80
CA ILE A 79 -2.56 -3.92 -4.76
C ILE A 79 -1.20 -3.48 -5.35
N PRO A 80 -0.63 -2.37 -4.88
CA PRO A 80 0.61 -1.87 -5.45
C PRO A 80 1.78 -2.76 -5.04
N GLN A 81 2.77 -2.86 -5.94
CA GLN A 81 4.04 -3.51 -5.67
C GLN A 81 4.76 -2.82 -4.51
N LYS A 82 5.21 -3.62 -3.53
CA LYS A 82 5.84 -3.11 -2.32
C LYS A 82 7.22 -2.53 -2.65
N SER A 83 7.54 -1.39 -2.05
CA SER A 83 8.87 -0.78 -2.20
C SER A 83 9.92 -1.58 -1.41
N THR A 84 10.90 -2.13 -2.12
CA THR A 84 12.13 -2.73 -1.56
C THR A 84 13.15 -1.67 -1.12
N GLU A 85 13.03 -0.46 -1.67
CA GLU A 85 13.96 0.63 -1.44
C GLU A 85 13.88 1.18 -0.02
N ARG A 86 15.05 1.57 0.51
CA ARG A 86 15.17 2.18 1.83
C ARG A 86 16.03 3.42 1.76
N HIS A 87 15.63 4.45 2.50
CA HIS A 87 16.42 5.66 2.61
C HIS A 87 17.73 5.37 3.33
N VAL A 88 18.85 5.69 2.68
CA VAL A 88 20.19 5.53 3.24
C VAL A 88 20.73 6.91 3.60
N PRO A 89 20.80 7.28 4.90
CA PRO A 89 21.34 8.56 5.30
C PRO A 89 22.84 8.63 4.98
N ARG A 90 23.26 9.71 4.32
CA ARG A 90 24.66 9.95 3.93
C ARG A 90 25.11 11.35 4.34
N CYS A 91 26.33 11.46 4.86
CA CYS A 91 27.03 12.72 5.11
C CYS A 91 28.28 12.77 4.22
N PHE A 92 28.39 13.79 3.37
CA PHE A 92 29.48 13.89 2.36
C PHE A 92 29.65 12.63 1.49
N GLY A 93 28.56 11.93 1.20
CA GLY A 93 28.56 10.68 0.44
C GLY A 93 28.77 9.40 1.27
N PHE A 94 29.28 9.52 2.50
CA PHE A 94 29.52 8.40 3.41
C PHE A 94 28.26 8.01 4.19
N LYS A 95 28.00 6.71 4.33
CA LYS A 95 26.88 6.20 5.14
C LYS A 95 27.15 6.46 6.63
N VAL A 96 26.14 6.88 7.38
CA VAL A 96 26.25 7.11 8.84
C VAL A 96 26.48 5.78 9.57
N HIS A 97 27.45 5.69 10.49
CA HIS A 97 27.92 4.42 11.08
C HIS A 97 26.81 3.55 11.71
N ALA A 98 26.00 4.12 12.61
CA ALA A 98 24.94 3.38 13.28
C ALA A 98 23.84 2.93 12.30
N SER A 99 23.37 3.84 11.45
CA SER A 99 22.38 3.53 10.40
C SER A 99 22.91 2.49 9.42
N ALA A 100 24.19 2.55 9.06
CA ALA A 100 24.84 1.57 8.18
C ALA A 100 24.91 0.18 8.84
N ALA A 101 25.20 0.09 10.13
CA ALA A 101 25.18 -1.17 10.86
C ALA A 101 23.77 -1.79 10.89
N LEU A 102 22.75 -0.98 11.21
CA LEU A 102 21.36 -1.42 11.21
C LEU A 102 20.90 -1.88 9.81
N ILE A 103 21.20 -1.10 8.76
CA ILE A 103 20.85 -1.43 7.38
C ILE A 103 21.48 -2.75 6.95
N ARG A 104 22.76 -2.98 7.28
CA ARG A 104 23.44 -4.26 6.99
C ARG A 104 22.76 -5.44 7.67
N TRP A 105 22.39 -5.30 8.95
CA TRP A 105 21.68 -6.36 9.67
C TRP A 105 20.28 -6.62 9.09
N GLN A 106 19.51 -5.57 8.80
CA GLN A 106 18.18 -5.69 8.20
C GLN A 106 18.24 -6.34 6.81
N GLU A 107 19.24 -6.01 6.01
CA GLU A 107 19.45 -6.64 4.69
C GLU A 107 19.75 -8.13 4.84
N GLN A 108 20.61 -8.51 5.79
CA GLN A 108 20.89 -9.91 6.08
C GLN A 108 19.61 -10.68 6.45
N GLN A 109 18.76 -10.10 7.31
CA GLN A 109 17.48 -10.71 7.68
C GLN A 109 16.55 -10.85 6.46
N ARG A 110 16.48 -9.83 5.60
CA ARG A 110 15.66 -9.87 4.38
C ARG A 110 16.14 -10.97 3.43
N VAL A 111 17.45 -11.08 3.19
CA VAL A 111 18.03 -12.11 2.32
C VAL A 111 17.74 -13.50 2.88
N ALA A 112 17.91 -13.71 4.18
CA ALA A 112 17.59 -14.96 4.84
C ALA A 112 16.10 -15.32 4.72
N GLN A 113 15.20 -14.34 4.91
CA GLN A 113 13.76 -14.54 4.76
C GLN A 113 13.38 -14.86 3.31
N ARG A 114 13.93 -14.16 2.32
CA ARG A 114 13.71 -14.44 0.90
C ARG A 114 14.14 -15.85 0.55
N ARG A 115 15.33 -16.28 1.00
CA ARG A 115 15.81 -17.65 0.83
C ARG A 115 14.83 -18.66 1.40
N ARG A 116 14.35 -18.45 2.63
CA ARG A 116 13.38 -19.33 3.28
C ARG A 116 12.05 -19.43 2.50
N LEU A 117 11.57 -18.32 1.94
CA LEU A 117 10.34 -18.30 1.13
C LEU A 117 10.51 -19.09 -0.18
N ILE A 118 11.65 -18.92 -0.86
CA ILE A 118 11.98 -19.67 -2.07
C ILE A 118 12.09 -21.17 -1.77
N GLU A 119 12.77 -21.55 -0.68
CA GLU A 119 12.85 -22.94 -0.23
C GLU A 119 11.47 -23.54 0.12
N ALA A 120 10.50 -22.70 0.52
CA ALA A 120 9.12 -23.09 0.78
C ALA A 120 8.23 -23.09 -0.48
N GLY A 121 8.77 -22.77 -1.66
CA GLY A 121 8.01 -22.71 -2.92
C GLY A 121 7.16 -21.46 -3.12
N VAL A 122 7.41 -20.39 -2.36
CA VAL A 122 6.72 -19.10 -2.53
C VAL A 122 7.47 -18.26 -3.58
N GLU A 123 6.77 -17.86 -4.63
CA GLU A 123 7.32 -16.96 -5.66
C GLU A 123 7.58 -15.57 -5.07
N VAL A 124 8.85 -15.14 -5.10
CA VAL A 124 9.26 -13.82 -4.63
C VAL A 124 9.86 -13.05 -5.81
N PRO A 125 9.19 -11.99 -6.30
CA PRO A 125 9.71 -11.19 -7.41
C PRO A 125 11.09 -10.61 -7.09
N THR A 126 11.99 -10.68 -8.07
CA THR A 126 13.25 -9.93 -8.05
C THR A 126 12.97 -8.43 -8.15
N PRO A 127 13.87 -7.56 -7.68
CA PRO A 127 13.71 -6.11 -7.81
C PRO A 127 13.44 -5.67 -9.25
N GLU A 128 14.13 -6.27 -10.23
CA GLU A 128 13.96 -5.97 -11.65
C GLU A 128 12.60 -6.43 -12.22
N GLU A 129 12.04 -7.52 -11.70
CA GLU A 129 10.68 -7.98 -12.05
C GLU A 129 9.63 -7.06 -11.42
N ALA A 130 9.85 -6.64 -10.17
CA ALA A 130 8.95 -5.73 -9.46
C ALA A 130 8.93 -4.31 -10.07
N GLU A 131 10.04 -3.87 -10.68
CA GLU A 131 10.13 -2.62 -11.45
C GLU A 131 9.40 -2.73 -12.80
N ARG A 132 9.61 -3.82 -13.55
CA ARG A 132 8.90 -4.06 -14.82
C ARG A 132 7.38 -4.14 -14.68
N MET A 133 6.89 -4.68 -13.58
CA MET A 133 5.44 -4.73 -13.27
C MET A 133 4.86 -3.35 -12.95
N GLN A 134 5.67 -2.36 -12.54
CA GLN A 134 5.20 -1.00 -12.25
C GLN A 134 5.08 -0.17 -13.54
N ASP A 135 6.01 -0.32 -14.48
CA ASP A 135 6.00 0.45 -15.74
C ASP A 135 4.88 0.03 -16.70
N SER A 136 4.34 -1.19 -16.56
CA SER A 136 3.23 -1.68 -17.38
C SER A 136 1.85 -1.14 -17.00
N ASP A 137 1.68 -0.57 -15.80
CA ASP A 137 0.37 -0.11 -15.28
C ASP A 137 0.05 1.35 -15.67
N ASP A 138 1.03 2.08 -16.24
CA ASP A 138 0.86 3.50 -16.63
C ASP A 138 0.24 3.68 -18.04
N GLY A 139 -0.28 2.62 -18.70
CA GLY A 139 -0.51 2.66 -20.15
C GLY A 139 -1.74 2.00 -20.79
N GLU A 140 -2.60 1.25 -20.10
CA GLU A 140 -3.75 0.59 -20.77
C GLU A 140 -5.08 0.77 -20.03
N GLU A 141 -5.92 1.68 -20.55
CA GLU A 141 -7.34 1.77 -20.21
C GLU A 141 -8.08 0.57 -20.84
N GLU A 142 -8.15 -0.57 -20.17
CA GLU A 142 -9.16 -1.58 -20.52
C GLU A 142 -10.52 -1.18 -19.94
N GLU A 143 -11.44 -0.77 -20.82
CA GLU A 143 -12.87 -0.72 -20.51
C GLU A 143 -13.38 -2.13 -20.19
N VAL A 144 -13.50 -2.43 -18.90
CA VAL A 144 -14.14 -3.66 -18.44
C VAL A 144 -15.66 -3.48 -18.60
N GLY A 145 -16.21 -4.09 -19.65
CA GLY A 145 -17.66 -4.20 -19.87
C GLY A 145 -18.39 -4.93 -18.74
N PRO A 146 -19.73 -4.82 -18.65
CA PRO A 146 -20.48 -5.36 -17.54
C PRO A 146 -20.37 -6.90 -17.50
N VAL A 147 -19.91 -7.43 -16.37
CA VAL A 147 -19.92 -8.87 -16.08
C VAL A 147 -21.33 -9.26 -15.65
N GLU A 148 -22.02 -10.06 -16.46
CA GLU A 148 -23.30 -10.67 -16.10
C GLU A 148 -23.09 -11.65 -14.93
N VAL A 149 -23.76 -11.38 -13.81
CA VAL A 149 -23.73 -12.25 -12.62
C VAL A 149 -24.80 -13.32 -12.81
N GLU A 150 -24.38 -14.53 -13.16
CA GLU A 150 -25.28 -15.69 -13.20
C GLU A 150 -25.60 -16.12 -11.75
N GLU A 151 -26.86 -15.94 -11.34
CA GLU A 151 -27.36 -16.31 -10.01
C GLU A 151 -27.31 -17.83 -9.82
N ARG A 152 -26.24 -18.31 -9.19
CA ARG A 152 -26.19 -19.69 -8.70
C ARG A 152 -27.05 -19.81 -7.45
N GLN A 153 -28.25 -20.37 -7.61
CA GLN A 153 -29.10 -20.71 -6.46
C GLN A 153 -28.41 -21.78 -5.57
N PRO A 154 -28.40 -21.62 -4.23
CA PRO A 154 -27.85 -22.62 -3.33
C PRO A 154 -28.75 -23.87 -3.30
N SER A 155 -28.15 -25.03 -3.55
CA SER A 155 -28.77 -26.32 -3.21
C SER A 155 -28.64 -26.54 -1.70
N TRP A 156 -29.78 -26.65 -1.02
CA TRP A 156 -29.88 -27.10 0.37
C TRP A 156 -29.31 -28.51 0.53
#